data_AF-A0A378SYZ2-F1
#
_entry.id   AF-A0A378SYZ2-F1
#
_cell.length_a   1.000
_cell.length_b   1.000
_cell.length_c   1.000
_cell.angle_alpha   90.00
_cell.angle_beta   90.00
_cell.angle_gamma   90.00
#
_symmetry.space_group_name_H-M   'P 1'
#
loop_
_entity.id
_entity.type
_entity.pdbx_description
1 polymer ?
#
loop_
_entity_poly.entity_id
_entity_poly.type
_entity_poly.pdbx_seq_one_letter_code
_entity_poly.pdbx_strand_id
1 'polypeptide(L)'
;MKLTRFGVALGAVVFAVSALSGCSKVTDIRDAAAGAAEKVVSSGTEKITEAVSGNLFTAEGIDNAYAAISEKVGANPMQVVEVSIAPGVLSVEAIDPNAPTELNQWSYTSGAVAPSRPIDYDDDTEALQQNLFATSDVPSSAIAAAIDGAVAASEIPDGKVQTVSIKRNIPFDENVIIFINVQGERSSKQVRADVTGHVTDVA
;
A
#
# COMPACT_ATOMS: atom_id res chain seq x y z
N MET A 1 -14.83 39.61 -0.33
CA MET A 1 -14.02 38.38 -0.44
C MET A 1 -12.65 38.75 -0.98
N LYS A 2 -11.61 38.64 -0.16
CA LYS A 2 -10.22 38.97 -0.51
C LYS A 2 -9.54 37.70 -1.03
N LEU A 3 -9.01 37.76 -2.26
CA LEU A 3 -8.16 36.74 -2.86
C LEU A 3 -6.73 36.92 -2.34
N THR A 4 -6.29 36.04 -1.45
CA THR A 4 -4.89 35.98 -1.01
C THR A 4 -4.17 34.96 -1.89
N ARG A 5 -3.41 35.44 -2.87
CA ARG A 5 -2.52 34.61 -3.70
C ARG A 5 -1.27 34.27 -2.87
N PHE A 6 -1.07 32.99 -2.58
CA PHE A 6 0.19 32.46 -2.05
C PHE A 6 1.26 32.53 -3.15
N GLY A 7 2.26 33.40 -2.96
CA GLY A 7 3.45 33.44 -3.78
C GLY A 7 4.41 32.32 -3.36
N VAL A 8 4.69 31.39 -4.26
CA VAL A 8 5.79 30.42 -4.11
C VAL A 8 7.09 31.15 -4.40
N ALA A 9 7.88 31.41 -3.36
CA ALA A 9 9.22 31.95 -3.50
C ALA A 9 10.19 30.81 -3.88
N LEU A 10 10.55 30.71 -5.16
CA LEU A 10 11.70 29.93 -5.62
C LEU A 10 12.98 30.62 -5.13
N GLY A 11 13.58 30.10 -4.07
CA GLY A 11 14.90 30.51 -3.60
C GLY A 11 15.97 30.03 -4.59
N ALA A 12 16.52 30.94 -5.39
CA ALA A 12 17.69 30.67 -6.21
C ALA A 12 18.95 30.68 -5.33
N VAL A 13 19.53 29.50 -5.10
CA VAL A 13 20.85 29.36 -4.44
C VAL A 13 21.93 29.60 -5.49
N VAL A 14 22.61 30.74 -5.37
CA VAL A 14 23.80 31.08 -6.18
C VAL A 14 25.01 30.36 -5.58
N PHE A 15 25.53 29.35 -6.26
CA PHE A 15 26.80 28.72 -5.91
C PHE A 15 27.96 29.54 -6.49
N ALA A 16 28.73 30.18 -5.60
CA ALA A 16 30.01 30.79 -5.96
C ALA A 16 31.05 29.68 -6.19
N VAL A 17 31.45 29.49 -7.45
CA VAL A 17 32.53 28.57 -7.84
C VAL A 17 33.87 29.29 -7.66
N SER A 18 34.70 28.81 -6.73
CA SER A 18 36.14 29.11 -6.71
C SER A 18 36.92 27.84 -7.04
N ALA A 19 37.60 27.85 -8.19
CA ALA A 19 38.58 26.88 -8.64
C ALA A 19 39.85 26.97 -7.75
N LEU A 20 40.74 26.00 -7.51
CA LEU A 20 41.12 24.69 -8.07
C LEU A 20 41.97 23.97 -7.00
N SER A 21 41.97 22.62 -6.98
CA SER A 21 43.14 21.71 -6.80
C SER A 21 42.73 20.39 -6.11
N GLY A 22 42.50 19.33 -6.90
CA GLY A 22 42.37 17.96 -6.38
C GLY A 22 41.42 17.09 -7.18
N CYS A 23 41.91 16.43 -8.22
CA CYS A 23 41.11 15.58 -9.13
C CYS A 23 40.55 14.28 -8.51
N SER A 24 40.82 14.01 -7.23
CA SER A 24 40.24 12.84 -6.54
C SER A 24 38.92 13.16 -5.81
N LYS A 25 38.62 14.43 -5.53
CA LYS A 25 37.42 14.83 -4.75
C LYS A 25 36.21 15.21 -5.61
N VAL A 26 36.40 15.44 -6.91
CA VAL A 26 35.33 15.89 -7.81
C VAL A 26 34.37 14.74 -8.17
N THR A 27 34.86 13.51 -8.25
CA THR A 27 34.03 12.31 -8.39
C THR A 27 33.19 12.05 -7.14
N ASP A 28 33.81 12.11 -5.95
CA ASP A 28 33.12 11.87 -4.68
C ASP A 28 31.99 12.89 -4.41
N ILE A 29 32.19 14.16 -4.78
CA ILE A 29 31.16 15.20 -4.64
C ILE A 29 30.03 15.02 -5.66
N ARG A 30 30.34 14.56 -6.87
CA ARG A 30 29.32 14.29 -7.89
C ARG A 30 28.49 13.07 -7.54
N ASP A 31 29.10 12.02 -7.02
CA ASP A 31 28.38 10.81 -6.58
C ASP A 31 27.55 11.09 -5.32
N ALA A 32 28.07 11.88 -4.37
CA ALA A 32 27.30 12.33 -3.21
C ALA A 32 26.14 13.25 -3.60
N ALA A 33 26.33 14.15 -4.58
CA ALA A 33 25.27 15.02 -5.08
C ALA A 33 24.22 14.26 -5.90
N ALA A 34 24.63 13.25 -6.68
CA ALA A 34 23.74 12.37 -7.42
C ALA A 34 22.89 11.52 -6.45
N GLY A 35 23.53 10.89 -5.45
CA GLY A 35 22.82 10.13 -4.43
C GLY A 35 21.90 10.99 -3.56
N ALA A 36 22.29 12.24 -3.26
CA ALA A 36 21.42 13.18 -2.56
C ALA A 36 20.24 13.65 -3.43
N ALA A 37 20.46 13.92 -4.72
CA ALA A 37 19.39 14.29 -5.64
C ALA A 37 18.40 13.15 -5.85
N GLU A 38 18.89 11.92 -6.03
CA GLU A 38 18.07 10.72 -6.19
C GLU A 38 17.25 10.42 -4.93
N LYS A 39 17.86 10.59 -3.74
CA LYS A 39 17.18 10.46 -2.45
C LYS A 39 16.12 11.54 -2.22
N VAL A 40 16.37 12.78 -2.64
CA VAL A 40 15.41 13.90 -2.52
C VAL A 40 14.25 13.74 -3.51
N VAL A 41 14.52 13.26 -4.73
CA VAL A 41 13.48 12.96 -5.71
C VAL A 41 12.62 11.78 -5.25
N SER A 42 13.23 10.67 -4.82
CA SER A 42 12.51 9.50 -4.30
C SER A 42 11.67 9.83 -3.06
N SER A 43 12.24 10.49 -2.06
CA SER A 43 11.48 10.89 -0.85
C SER A 43 10.46 12.00 -1.12
N GLY A 44 10.70 12.86 -2.12
CA GLY A 44 9.75 13.86 -2.58
C GLY A 44 8.54 13.23 -3.27
N THR A 45 8.77 12.27 -4.15
CA THR A 45 7.71 11.51 -4.83
C THR A 45 6.91 10.66 -3.84
N GLU A 46 7.56 9.98 -2.89
CA GLU A 46 6.87 9.25 -1.81
C GLU A 46 5.95 10.18 -1.00
N LYS A 47 6.45 11.35 -0.58
CA LYS A 47 5.66 12.33 0.18
C LYS A 47 4.51 12.94 -0.62
N ILE A 48 4.69 13.17 -1.93
CA ILE A 48 3.62 13.68 -2.79
C ILE A 48 2.56 12.61 -3.02
N THR A 49 2.96 11.36 -3.24
CA THR A 49 2.04 10.22 -3.37
C THR A 49 1.27 10.01 -2.07
N GLU A 50 1.91 10.07 -0.90
CA GLU A 50 1.22 10.03 0.40
C GLU A 50 0.26 11.21 0.58
N ALA A 51 0.64 12.42 0.15
CA ALA A 51 -0.20 13.60 0.26
C ALA A 51 -1.43 13.59 -0.67
N VAL A 52 -1.38 12.85 -1.78
CA VAL A 52 -2.47 12.77 -2.77
C VAL A 52 -3.32 11.50 -2.61
N SER A 53 -2.69 10.37 -2.26
CA SER A 53 -3.34 9.05 -2.13
C SER A 53 -3.73 8.69 -0.70
N GLY A 54 -3.22 9.43 0.29
CA GLY A 54 -3.15 8.96 1.67
C GLY A 54 -2.11 7.86 1.85
N ASN A 55 -1.67 7.66 3.10
CA ASN A 55 -0.88 6.48 3.45
C ASN A 55 -1.82 5.27 3.57
N LEU A 56 -1.76 4.35 2.61
CA LEU A 56 -2.64 3.17 2.56
C LEU A 56 -2.31 2.08 3.60
N PHE A 57 -1.27 2.29 4.41
CA PHE A 57 -0.98 1.46 5.58
C PHE A 57 -1.60 2.01 6.87
N THR A 58 -2.42 3.06 6.81
CA THR A 58 -3.20 3.55 7.95
C THR A 58 -4.68 3.19 7.81
N ALA A 59 -5.39 3.13 8.94
CA ALA A 59 -6.83 2.87 8.93
C ALA A 59 -7.59 3.89 8.08
N GLU A 60 -7.26 5.19 8.20
CA GLU A 60 -7.87 6.25 7.39
C GLU A 60 -7.62 6.08 5.90
N GLY A 61 -6.39 5.72 5.50
CA GLY A 61 -6.06 5.47 4.10
C GLY A 61 -6.83 4.28 3.52
N ILE A 62 -6.95 3.20 4.30
CA ILE A 62 -7.73 2.02 3.93
C ILE A 62 -9.21 2.35 3.84
N ASP A 63 -9.77 3.06 4.82
CA ASP A 63 -11.19 3.46 4.83
C ASP A 63 -11.53 4.34 3.61
N ASN A 64 -10.68 5.30 3.27
CA ASN A 64 -10.86 6.15 2.09
C ASN A 64 -10.82 5.34 0.78
N ALA A 65 -9.90 4.39 0.67
CA ALA A 65 -9.81 3.51 -0.48
C ALA A 65 -11.02 2.58 -0.59
N TYR A 66 -11.43 1.95 0.52
CA TYR A 66 -12.63 1.10 0.56
C TYR A 66 -13.89 1.88 0.23
N ALA A 67 -14.07 3.10 0.76
CA ALA A 67 -15.19 3.95 0.41
C ALA A 67 -15.23 4.20 -1.11
N ALA A 68 -14.13 4.64 -1.70
CA ALA A 68 -14.05 4.93 -3.13
C ALA A 68 -14.29 3.70 -4.01
N ILE A 69 -13.75 2.53 -3.64
CA ILE A 69 -13.96 1.29 -4.39
C ILE A 69 -15.38 0.78 -4.22
N SER A 70 -15.95 0.83 -3.01
CA SER A 70 -17.32 0.37 -2.72
C SER A 70 -18.37 1.12 -3.54
N GLU A 71 -18.15 2.40 -3.82
CA GLU A 71 -18.99 3.19 -4.74
C GLU A 71 -18.95 2.66 -6.18
N LYS A 72 -17.82 2.09 -6.62
CA LYS A 72 -17.67 1.49 -7.95
C LYS A 72 -18.20 0.07 -8.03
N VAL A 73 -18.02 -0.72 -6.97
CA VAL A 73 -18.56 -2.08 -6.85
C VAL A 73 -20.08 -2.05 -6.68
N GLY A 74 -20.61 -1.03 -6.00
CA GLY A 74 -22.04 -0.92 -5.69
C GLY A 74 -22.45 -1.67 -4.42
N ALA A 75 -21.51 -2.08 -3.56
CA ALA A 75 -21.76 -2.79 -2.31
C ALA A 75 -20.84 -2.29 -1.19
N ASN A 76 -21.40 -2.12 0.02
CA ASN A 76 -20.65 -1.81 1.24
C ASN A 76 -21.34 -2.53 2.44
N PRO A 77 -20.72 -3.55 3.07
CA PRO A 77 -19.38 -4.07 2.77
C PRO A 77 -19.32 -4.77 1.41
N MET A 78 -18.12 -4.79 0.81
CA MET A 78 -17.86 -5.55 -0.41
C MET A 78 -17.66 -7.02 -0.06
N GLN A 79 -18.06 -7.92 -0.97
CA GLN A 79 -17.74 -9.34 -0.90
C GLN A 79 -16.49 -9.58 -1.75
N VAL A 80 -15.40 -9.98 -1.11
CA VAL A 80 -14.06 -10.05 -1.71
C VAL A 80 -13.43 -11.42 -1.51
N VAL A 81 -12.53 -11.81 -2.42
CA VAL A 81 -11.66 -12.98 -2.26
C VAL A 81 -10.25 -12.60 -1.80
N GLU A 82 -9.81 -11.39 -2.14
CA GLU A 82 -8.53 -10.85 -1.70
C GLU A 82 -8.58 -9.32 -1.59
N VAL A 83 -7.94 -8.79 -0.54
CA VAL A 83 -7.51 -7.40 -0.48
C VAL A 83 -5.99 -7.36 -0.50
N SER A 84 -5.42 -6.56 -1.39
CA SER A 84 -3.98 -6.38 -1.54
C SER A 84 -3.60 -4.92 -1.36
N ILE A 85 -2.66 -4.62 -0.48
CA ILE A 85 -2.17 -3.26 -0.18
C ILE A 85 -0.67 -3.22 -0.38
N ALA A 86 -0.20 -2.26 -1.19
CA ALA A 86 1.20 -1.93 -1.37
C ALA A 86 1.37 -0.40 -1.30
N PRO A 87 2.60 0.13 -1.21
CA PRO A 87 2.82 1.58 -1.21
C PRO A 87 2.11 2.26 -2.37
N GLY A 88 1.14 3.14 -2.06
CA GLY A 88 0.39 3.93 -3.02
C GLY A 88 -0.74 3.21 -3.78
N VAL A 89 -0.94 1.91 -3.58
CA VAL A 89 -2.07 1.17 -4.19
C VAL A 89 -2.77 0.21 -3.23
N LEU A 90 -4.10 0.25 -3.23
CA LEU A 90 -4.95 -0.78 -2.63
C LEU A 90 -5.80 -1.40 -3.74
N SER A 91 -5.80 -2.72 -3.84
CA SER A 91 -6.66 -3.45 -4.75
C SER A 91 -7.58 -4.41 -4.00
N VAL A 92 -8.77 -4.61 -4.52
CA VAL A 92 -9.71 -5.64 -4.06
C VAL A 92 -10.13 -6.49 -5.26
N GLU A 93 -10.29 -7.78 -5.02
CA GLU A 93 -10.93 -8.72 -5.94
C GLU A 93 -12.33 -9.02 -5.39
N ALA A 94 -13.36 -8.43 -6.00
CA ALA A 94 -14.72 -8.44 -5.48
C ALA A 94 -15.74 -8.95 -6.49
N ILE A 95 -16.87 -9.46 -5.99
CA ILE A 95 -18.03 -9.78 -6.84
C ILE A 95 -18.89 -8.54 -7.07
N ASP A 96 -19.45 -8.42 -8.28
CA ASP A 96 -20.53 -7.46 -8.53
C ASP A 96 -21.82 -7.98 -7.83
N PRO A 97 -22.45 -7.20 -6.93
CA PRO A 97 -23.70 -7.62 -6.28
C PRO A 97 -24.86 -7.87 -7.26
N ASN A 98 -24.80 -7.31 -8.48
CA ASN A 98 -25.80 -7.52 -9.52
C ASN A 98 -25.44 -8.67 -10.48
N ALA A 99 -24.19 -9.16 -10.42
CA ALA A 99 -23.69 -10.28 -11.19
C ALA A 99 -22.77 -11.13 -10.29
N PRO A 100 -23.32 -11.98 -9.40
CA PRO A 100 -22.58 -12.64 -8.32
C PRO A 100 -21.57 -13.70 -8.78
N THR A 101 -21.50 -13.95 -10.09
CA THR A 101 -20.50 -14.81 -10.75
C THR A 101 -19.43 -14.01 -11.47
N GLU A 102 -19.46 -12.67 -11.43
CA GLU A 102 -18.46 -11.80 -12.05
C GLU A 102 -17.48 -11.30 -10.99
N LEU A 103 -16.33 -11.97 -10.91
CA LEU A 103 -15.19 -11.52 -10.12
C LEU A 103 -14.42 -10.46 -10.90
N ASN A 104 -14.20 -9.32 -10.28
CA ASN A 104 -13.45 -8.22 -10.87
C ASN A 104 -12.43 -7.66 -9.89
N GLN A 105 -11.34 -7.14 -10.41
CA GLN A 105 -10.35 -6.37 -9.66
C GLN A 105 -10.63 -4.87 -9.78
N TRP A 106 -10.68 -4.18 -8.66
CA TRP A 106 -10.63 -2.73 -8.59
C TRP A 106 -9.35 -2.30 -7.87
N SER A 107 -8.75 -1.19 -8.32
CA SER A 107 -7.54 -0.63 -7.72
C SER A 107 -7.73 0.86 -7.44
N TYR A 108 -7.40 1.27 -6.22
CA TYR A 108 -7.31 2.65 -5.78
C TYR A 108 -5.85 3.11 -5.79
N THR A 109 -5.57 4.20 -6.47
CA THR A 109 -4.23 4.79 -6.60
C THR A 109 -4.34 6.30 -6.74
N SER A 110 -3.53 7.07 -6.04
CA SER A 110 -3.48 8.54 -6.19
C SER A 110 -4.85 9.23 -6.06
N GLY A 111 -5.69 8.76 -5.13
CA GLY A 111 -7.00 9.37 -4.89
C GLY A 111 -8.13 8.88 -5.79
N ALA A 112 -7.87 7.95 -6.72
CA ALA A 112 -8.83 7.54 -7.74
C ALA A 112 -8.90 6.02 -7.90
N VAL A 113 -10.08 5.52 -8.29
CA VAL A 113 -10.31 4.11 -8.64
C VAL A 113 -10.17 3.93 -10.14
N ALA A 114 -9.28 3.02 -10.55
CA ALA A 114 -9.11 2.63 -11.95
C ALA A 114 -10.33 1.85 -12.47
N PRO A 115 -10.53 1.74 -13.80
CA PRO A 115 -11.52 0.83 -14.37
C PRO A 115 -11.33 -0.61 -13.85
N SER A 116 -12.43 -1.32 -13.64
CA SER A 116 -12.38 -2.72 -13.22
C SER A 116 -11.72 -3.61 -14.29
N ARG A 117 -11.10 -4.69 -13.82
CA ARG A 117 -10.58 -5.75 -14.69
C ARG A 117 -11.24 -7.07 -14.32
N PRO A 118 -11.86 -7.79 -15.27
CA PRO A 118 -12.38 -9.13 -15.01
C PRO A 118 -11.26 -10.08 -14.57
N ILE A 119 -11.56 -10.93 -13.60
CA ILE A 119 -10.69 -12.04 -13.19
C ILE A 119 -11.36 -13.34 -13.63
N ASP A 120 -10.59 -14.16 -14.34
CA ASP A 120 -10.98 -15.52 -14.67
C ASP A 120 -10.68 -16.44 -13.48
N TYR A 121 -11.68 -17.20 -13.06
CA TYR A 121 -11.60 -18.18 -11.98
C TYR A 121 -12.02 -19.58 -12.46
N ASP A 122 -11.88 -19.83 -13.77
CA ASP A 122 -12.16 -21.10 -14.43
C ASP A 122 -13.62 -21.58 -14.24
N ASP A 123 -14.56 -20.64 -14.09
CA ASP A 123 -15.98 -20.87 -13.78
C ASP A 123 -16.22 -21.72 -12.50
N ASP A 124 -15.23 -21.85 -11.61
CA ASP A 124 -15.35 -22.59 -10.35
C ASP A 124 -16.10 -21.78 -9.29
N THR A 125 -17.43 -21.75 -9.43
CA THR A 125 -18.32 -21.01 -8.53
C THR A 125 -18.26 -21.52 -7.09
N GLU A 126 -17.92 -22.79 -6.86
CA GLU A 126 -17.80 -23.35 -5.52
C GLU A 126 -16.53 -22.83 -4.85
N ALA A 127 -15.39 -22.88 -5.54
CA ALA A 127 -14.15 -22.30 -5.05
C ALA A 127 -14.29 -20.79 -4.83
N LEU A 128 -14.95 -20.06 -5.74
CA LEU A 128 -15.22 -18.64 -5.56
C LEU A 128 -15.97 -18.39 -4.24
N GLN A 129 -17.09 -19.08 -4.01
CA GLN A 129 -17.90 -18.91 -2.80
C GLN A 129 -17.13 -19.24 -1.52
N GLN A 130 -16.29 -20.28 -1.54
CA GLN A 130 -15.46 -20.65 -0.39
C GLN A 130 -14.40 -19.60 -0.03
N ASN A 131 -13.94 -18.81 -1.01
CA ASN A 131 -12.94 -17.77 -0.79
C ASN A 131 -13.53 -16.42 -0.35
N LEU A 132 -14.84 -16.21 -0.52
CA LEU A 132 -15.48 -14.92 -0.22
C LEU A 132 -15.47 -14.60 1.28
N PHE A 133 -15.16 -13.34 1.61
CA PHE A 133 -15.36 -12.73 2.91
C PHE A 133 -15.82 -11.28 2.75
N ALA A 134 -16.46 -10.73 3.78
CA ALA A 134 -16.86 -9.32 3.75
C ALA A 134 -15.67 -8.44 4.14
N THR A 135 -15.50 -7.29 3.50
CA THR A 135 -14.46 -6.33 3.94
C THR A 135 -14.66 -5.83 5.38
N SER A 136 -15.88 -5.92 5.93
CA SER A 136 -16.17 -5.65 7.34
C SER A 136 -15.67 -6.72 8.31
N ASP A 137 -15.32 -7.92 7.83
CA ASP A 137 -14.80 -9.01 8.67
C ASP A 137 -13.39 -8.69 9.18
N VAL A 138 -12.67 -7.79 8.51
CA VAL A 138 -11.33 -7.30 8.89
C VAL A 138 -11.35 -5.78 8.96
N PRO A 139 -11.59 -5.18 10.14
CA PRO A 139 -11.63 -3.73 10.29
C PRO A 139 -10.32 -3.05 9.88
N SER A 140 -10.40 -1.89 9.23
CA SER A 140 -9.21 -1.11 8.83
C SER A 140 -8.27 -0.79 9.99
N SER A 141 -8.81 -0.61 11.20
CA SER A 141 -8.03 -0.45 12.44
C SER A 141 -7.25 -1.71 12.83
N ALA A 142 -7.81 -2.90 12.61
CA ALA A 142 -7.13 -4.17 12.84
C ALA A 142 -6.00 -4.39 11.82
N ILE A 143 -6.24 -4.02 10.55
CA ILE A 143 -5.19 -4.07 9.50
C ILE A 143 -4.03 -3.15 9.86
N ALA A 144 -4.32 -1.90 10.26
CA ALA A 144 -3.28 -0.96 10.67
C ALA A 144 -2.51 -1.46 11.91
N ALA A 145 -3.22 -2.01 12.91
CA ALA A 145 -2.57 -2.60 14.09
C ALA A 145 -1.67 -3.79 13.71
N ALA A 146 -2.09 -4.63 12.76
CA ALA A 146 -1.29 -5.74 12.27
C ALA A 146 -0.03 -5.25 11.55
N ILE A 147 -0.12 -4.20 10.73
CA ILE A 147 1.01 -3.57 10.04
C ILE A 147 2.05 -3.07 11.05
N ASP A 148 1.61 -2.34 12.08
CA ASP A 148 2.48 -1.84 13.14
C ASP A 148 3.13 -2.99 13.93
N GLY A 149 2.33 -4.00 14.28
CA GLY A 149 2.79 -5.21 14.97
C GLY A 149 3.77 -6.03 14.16
N ALA A 150 3.61 -6.09 12.83
CA ALA A 150 4.46 -6.88 11.95
C ALA A 150 5.87 -6.33 11.85
N VAL A 151 6.05 -5.01 11.79
CA VAL A 151 7.38 -4.41 11.79
C VAL A 151 8.13 -4.79 13.08
N ALA A 152 7.47 -4.67 14.23
CA ALA A 152 8.05 -5.05 15.52
C ALA A 152 8.37 -6.55 15.60
N ALA A 153 7.42 -7.41 15.21
CA ALA A 153 7.55 -8.86 15.28
C ALA A 153 8.57 -9.44 14.28
N SER A 154 8.82 -8.73 13.16
CA SER A 154 9.79 -9.17 12.16
C SER A 154 11.23 -9.17 12.69
N GLU A 155 11.56 -8.33 13.67
CA GLU A 155 12.93 -8.12 14.15
C GLU A 155 13.92 -7.76 13.02
N ILE A 156 13.43 -7.27 11.87
CA ILE A 156 14.27 -6.82 10.76
C ILE A 156 14.73 -5.38 11.05
N PRO A 157 16.04 -5.11 11.12
CA PRO A 157 16.55 -3.75 11.26
C PRO A 157 16.05 -2.86 10.11
N ASP A 158 15.47 -1.70 10.46
CA ASP A 158 14.87 -0.76 9.50
C ASP A 158 13.85 -1.42 8.54
N GLY A 159 13.21 -2.50 8.98
CA GLY A 159 12.22 -3.24 8.21
C GLY A 159 11.02 -2.37 7.85
N LYS A 160 10.60 -2.46 6.58
CA LYS A 160 9.42 -1.76 6.06
C LYS A 160 8.42 -2.76 5.50
N VAL A 161 7.14 -2.53 5.75
CA VAL A 161 6.07 -3.27 5.09
C VAL A 161 6.09 -2.98 3.60
N GLN A 162 6.15 -4.04 2.79
CA GLN A 162 6.11 -3.96 1.33
C GLN A 162 4.72 -4.26 0.79
N THR A 163 4.08 -5.28 1.35
CA THR A 163 2.75 -5.71 0.90
C THR A 163 1.96 -6.25 2.08
N VAL A 164 0.65 -6.02 2.05
CA VAL A 164 -0.34 -6.70 2.88
C VAL A 164 -1.30 -7.43 1.96
N SER A 165 -1.57 -8.71 2.21
CA SER A 165 -2.58 -9.51 1.51
C SER A 165 -3.55 -10.05 2.56
N ILE A 166 -4.84 -9.87 2.35
CA ILE A 166 -5.91 -10.31 3.25
C ILE A 166 -6.79 -11.25 2.46
N LYS A 167 -6.83 -12.51 2.90
CA LYS A 167 -7.58 -13.57 2.23
C LYS A 167 -7.82 -14.75 3.17
N ARG A 168 -8.70 -15.66 2.76
CA ARG A 168 -8.88 -16.92 3.50
C ARG A 168 -7.66 -17.83 3.36
N ASN A 169 -7.39 -18.62 4.39
CA ASN A 169 -6.26 -19.55 4.45
C ASN A 169 -6.55 -20.92 3.80
N ILE A 170 -7.23 -20.91 2.67
CA ILE A 170 -7.60 -22.13 1.93
C ILE A 170 -6.34 -22.74 1.29
N PRO A 171 -6.19 -24.09 1.26
CA PRO A 171 -7.12 -25.12 1.71
C PRO A 171 -6.90 -25.57 3.16
N PHE A 172 -6.11 -24.84 3.96
CA PHE A 172 -5.78 -25.26 5.32
C PHE A 172 -6.93 -25.01 6.30
N ASP A 173 -7.52 -23.83 6.23
CA ASP A 173 -8.70 -23.45 7.00
C ASP A 173 -9.44 -22.26 6.37
N GLU A 174 -10.67 -22.03 6.82
CA GLU A 174 -11.56 -21.00 6.30
C GLU A 174 -11.35 -19.60 6.91
N ASN A 175 -10.40 -19.44 7.84
CA ASN A 175 -10.19 -18.15 8.50
C ASN A 175 -9.57 -17.14 7.55
N VAL A 176 -9.96 -15.87 7.69
CA VAL A 176 -9.31 -14.76 7.02
C VAL A 176 -8.02 -14.41 7.77
N ILE A 177 -6.91 -14.34 7.04
CA ILE A 177 -5.57 -14.05 7.56
C ILE A 177 -5.03 -12.80 6.89
N ILE A 178 -4.35 -11.97 7.67
CA ILE A 178 -3.60 -10.81 7.20
C ILE A 178 -2.14 -11.25 7.03
N PHE A 179 -1.67 -11.37 5.79
CA PHE A 179 -0.29 -11.68 5.43
C PHE A 179 0.48 -10.38 5.17
N ILE A 180 1.56 -10.16 5.90
CA ILE A 180 2.34 -8.91 5.85
C ILE A 180 3.78 -9.25 5.53
N ASN A 181 4.28 -8.78 4.38
CA ASN A 181 5.68 -8.95 4.02
C ASN A 181 6.48 -7.74 4.50
N VAL A 182 7.45 -7.97 5.39
CA VAL A 182 8.38 -6.96 5.90
C VAL A 182 9.74 -7.18 5.25
N GLN A 183 10.33 -6.11 4.71
CA GLN A 183 11.60 -6.13 3.97
C GLN A 183 12.58 -5.15 4.60
N GLY A 184 13.81 -5.61 4.84
CA GLY A 184 14.97 -4.77 5.13
C GLY A 184 16.03 -4.92 4.04
N GLU A 185 17.21 -4.33 4.25
CA GLU A 185 18.30 -4.32 3.26
C GLU A 185 18.77 -5.73 2.85
N ARG A 186 18.78 -6.68 3.78
CA ARG A 186 19.38 -8.02 3.59
C ARG A 186 18.47 -9.19 3.91
N SER A 187 17.24 -8.94 4.38
CA SER A 187 16.31 -9.98 4.79
C SER A 187 14.87 -9.54 4.57
N SER A 188 13.99 -10.53 4.45
CA SER A 188 12.54 -10.37 4.46
C SER A 188 11.94 -11.41 5.38
N LYS A 189 10.79 -11.09 5.97
CA LYS A 189 9.96 -12.03 6.73
C LYS A 189 8.50 -11.82 6.35
N GLN A 190 7.73 -12.89 6.46
CA GLN A 190 6.27 -12.82 6.36
C GLN A 190 5.68 -12.95 7.75
N VAL A 191 4.94 -11.94 8.17
CA VAL A 191 4.17 -11.94 9.40
C VAL A 191 2.73 -12.29 9.07
N ARG A 192 2.09 -13.10 9.90
CA ARG A 192 0.66 -13.40 9.83
C ARG A 192 -0.04 -12.80 11.03
N ALA A 193 -1.20 -12.23 10.80
CA ALA A 193 -2.08 -11.74 11.85
C ALA A 193 -3.52 -12.20 11.61
N ASP A 194 -4.28 -12.29 12.69
CA ASP A 194 -5.71 -12.57 12.63
C ASP A 194 -6.55 -11.33 12.29
N VAL A 195 -7.87 -11.52 12.16
CA VAL A 195 -8.82 -10.45 11.81
C VAL A 195 -8.94 -9.34 12.87
N THR A 196 -8.42 -9.56 14.07
CA THR A 196 -8.36 -8.55 15.13
C THR A 196 -7.07 -7.73 15.11
N GLY A 197 -6.13 -8.11 14.23
CA GLY A 197 -4.84 -7.46 14.06
C GLY A 197 -3.75 -8.02 14.97
N HIS A 198 -4.02 -9.12 15.67
CA HIS A 198 -3.00 -9.76 16.51
C HIS A 198 -2.08 -10.63 15.66
N VAL A 199 -0.76 -10.40 15.79
CA VAL A 199 0.26 -11.24 15.15
C VAL A 199 0.20 -12.65 15.72
N THR A 200 0.06 -13.64 14.84
CA THR A 200 -0.07 -15.06 15.17
C THR A 200 1.16 -15.87 14.79
N ASP A 201 1.90 -15.45 13.76
CA ASP A 201 3.07 -16.19 13.26
C ASP A 201 4.06 -15.27 12.54
N VAL A 202 5.33 -15.68 12.50
CA VAL A 202 6.42 -15.02 11.77
C VAL A 202 7.30 -16.06 11.09
N ALA A 203 7.36 -16.02 9.76
CA ALA A 203 8.11 -16.94 8.91
C ALA A 203 9.23 -16.26 8.13
#